data_AF-A0A7V2T308-F1
#
_entry.id   AF-A0A7V2T308-F1
#
_cell.length_a   1.000
_cell.length_b   1.000
_cell.length_c   1.000
_cell.angle_alpha   90.00
_cell.angle_beta   90.00
_cell.angle_gamma   90.00
#
_symmetry.space_group_name_H-M   'P 1'
#
loop_
_entity.id
_entity.type
_entity.pdbx_description
1 polymer ?
#
loop_
_entity_poly.entity_id
_entity_poly.type
_entity_poly.pdbx_seq_one_letter_code
_entity_poly.pdbx_strand_id
1 'polypeptide(L)'
;MLATLLTGIFIIFAIALLIGWYLFVKRMRNKNPDMSTEQLFLTAIALLALLLFSLWRVSGSVDSLASDVANDGTESQWKGWNLGSSLFGSDNKEEIHNFTLKVYKPLVHSLDSVDAEINDMKVLLADIDDLINEHPRHSSLLISVKKIWGDGVYELRKQQKEVKKRIRRAWIAYDTMNQKTIGTKFSRDAVKLDKRINQNLKTFRKLIIKVHEMVRNDLAKSQKQLGRKKRQTDRGSRNTPKFTPKVTGKLLAYAKTIDVNIHQGMEGLVDAIAITEQRQEKNQQHLEENKDLEGPLIKVIDYWKEAEIQARHYIDQLLFALESALLGRKLGLKKNDYAITSMNRSLKKQIPKILKKVESRRIAIDNSY
;
A
#
# COMPACT_ATOMS: atom_id res chain seq x y z
N MET A 1 -13.91 23.14 -22.06
CA MET A 1 -12.64 23.26 -21.30
C MET A 1 -11.90 21.94 -21.11
N LEU A 2 -12.57 20.81 -20.82
CA LEU A 2 -11.88 19.51 -20.65
C LEU A 2 -11.25 18.98 -21.95
N ALA A 3 -11.97 19.08 -23.08
CA ALA A 3 -11.50 18.63 -24.40
C ALA A 3 -10.25 19.39 -24.88
N THR A 4 -10.19 20.70 -24.63
CA THR A 4 -9.04 21.56 -24.95
C THR A 4 -7.81 21.27 -24.07
N LEU A 5 -8.02 20.79 -22.85
CA LEU A 5 -6.94 20.41 -21.93
C LEU A 5 -6.38 19.03 -22.33
N LEU A 6 -7.24 18.09 -22.72
CA LEU A 6 -6.85 16.79 -23.27
C LEU A 6 -6.08 16.90 -24.58
N THR A 7 -6.49 17.77 -25.50
CA THR A 7 -5.72 18.02 -26.75
C THR A 7 -4.36 18.66 -26.46
N GLY A 8 -4.28 19.58 -25.48
CA GLY A 8 -3.01 20.17 -25.05
C GLY A 8 -2.02 19.13 -24.51
N ILE A 9 -2.47 18.21 -23.65
CA ILE A 9 -1.63 17.12 -23.12
C ILE A 9 -1.18 16.16 -24.24
N PHE A 10 -2.07 15.84 -25.18
CA PHE A 10 -1.75 14.95 -26.29
C PHE A 10 -0.66 15.53 -27.20
N ILE A 11 -0.70 16.83 -27.48
CA ILE A 11 0.32 17.52 -28.28
C ILE A 11 1.68 17.50 -27.56
N ILE A 12 1.71 17.79 -26.26
CA ILE A 12 2.95 17.74 -25.47
C ILE A 12 3.55 16.33 -25.48
N PHE A 13 2.71 15.29 -25.35
CA PHE A 13 3.15 13.91 -25.40
C PHE A 13 3.69 13.51 -26.78
N ALA A 14 3.03 13.95 -27.86
CA ALA A 14 3.48 13.70 -29.23
C ALA A 14 4.83 14.36 -29.53
N ILE A 15 5.03 15.61 -29.07
CA ILE A 15 6.31 16.32 -29.21
C ILE A 15 7.42 15.62 -28.41
N ALA A 16 7.14 15.20 -27.17
CA ALA A 16 8.10 14.46 -26.36
C ALA A 16 8.51 13.13 -27.01
N LEU A 17 7.55 12.42 -27.62
CA LEU A 17 7.81 11.19 -28.39
C LEU A 17 8.70 11.45 -29.61
N LEU A 18 8.45 12.52 -30.37
CA LEU A 18 9.26 12.90 -31.53
C LEU A 18 10.70 13.28 -31.13
N ILE A 19 10.86 14.03 -30.04
CA ILE A 19 12.18 14.40 -29.52
C ILE A 19 12.92 13.16 -29.01
N GLY A 20 12.25 12.30 -28.24
CA GLY A 20 12.81 11.04 -27.75
C GLY A 20 13.23 10.11 -28.91
N TRP A 21 12.41 10.04 -29.95
CA TRP A 21 12.69 9.29 -31.17
C TRP A 21 13.94 9.82 -31.90
N TYR A 22 14.01 11.14 -32.11
CA TYR A 22 15.15 11.76 -32.76
C TYR A 22 16.46 11.53 -31.98
N LEU A 23 16.42 11.68 -30.65
CA LEU A 23 17.58 11.40 -29.79
C LEU A 23 17.98 9.92 -29.82
N PHE A 24 17.02 9.01 -29.88
CA PHE A 24 17.26 7.58 -29.97
C PHE A 24 17.94 7.20 -31.30
N VAL A 25 17.42 7.69 -32.44
CA VAL A 25 18.00 7.47 -33.77
C VAL A 25 19.41 8.07 -33.85
N LYS A 26 19.60 9.29 -33.33
CA LYS A 26 20.93 9.93 -33.26
C LYS A 26 21.92 9.10 -32.42
N ARG A 27 21.47 8.55 -31.30
CA ARG A 27 22.29 7.70 -30.42
C ARG A 27 22.65 6.35 -31.05
N MET A 28 21.73 5.75 -31.82
CA MET A 28 21.97 4.51 -32.55
C MET A 28 22.97 4.71 -33.70
N ARG A 29 22.82 5.80 -34.46
CA ARG A 29 23.76 6.17 -35.53
C ARG A 29 25.18 6.44 -35.01
N ASN A 30 25.31 7.06 -33.84
CA ASN A 30 26.61 7.28 -33.20
C ASN A 30 27.26 5.98 -32.69
N LYS A 31 26.48 4.94 -32.39
CA LYS A 31 26.99 3.66 -31.89
C LYS A 31 27.31 2.67 -33.00
N ASN A 32 26.59 2.74 -34.12
CA ASN A 32 26.75 1.85 -35.27
C ASN A 32 26.85 2.70 -36.55
N PRO A 33 28.05 3.25 -36.86
CA PRO A 33 28.25 4.14 -38.00
C PRO A 33 28.08 3.43 -39.36
N ASP A 34 28.22 2.10 -39.39
CA ASP A 34 28.15 1.29 -40.62
C ASP A 34 26.73 0.86 -41.01
N MET A 35 25.71 1.18 -40.19
CA MET A 35 24.31 0.87 -40.53
C MET A 35 23.78 1.86 -41.57
N SER A 36 23.23 1.32 -42.66
CA SER A 36 22.53 2.14 -43.66
C SER A 36 21.29 2.81 -43.03
N THR A 37 20.91 3.97 -43.57
CA THR A 37 19.73 4.72 -43.13
C THR A 37 18.44 3.89 -43.20
N GLU A 38 18.35 2.97 -44.16
CA GLU A 38 17.22 2.05 -44.32
C GLU A 38 17.16 1.01 -43.18
N GLN A 39 18.31 0.46 -42.76
CA GLN A 39 18.39 -0.48 -41.64
C GLN A 39 18.06 0.20 -40.30
N LEU A 40 18.50 1.45 -40.12
CA LEU A 40 18.12 2.26 -38.95
C LEU A 40 16.61 2.52 -38.91
N PHE A 41 15.99 2.78 -40.06
CA PHE A 41 14.56 3.01 -40.14
C PHE A 41 13.74 1.74 -39.83
N LEU A 42 14.12 0.60 -40.42
CA LEU A 42 13.47 -0.70 -40.18
C LEU A 42 13.60 -1.17 -38.74
N THR A 43 14.78 -1.04 -38.13
CA THR A 43 14.99 -1.42 -36.73
C THR A 43 14.23 -0.53 -35.77
N ALA A 44 14.15 0.77 -36.06
CA ALA A 44 13.37 1.69 -35.25
C ALA A 44 11.87 1.36 -35.35
N ILE A 45 11.33 1.12 -36.55
CA ILE A 45 9.93 0.71 -36.74
C ILE A 45 9.62 -0.60 -36.02
N ALA A 46 10.50 -1.60 -36.11
CA ALA A 46 10.32 -2.88 -35.42
C ALA A 46 10.25 -2.71 -33.89
N LEU A 47 11.09 -1.83 -33.34
CA LEU A 47 11.05 -1.51 -31.91
C LEU A 47 9.78 -0.74 -31.52
N LEU A 48 9.32 0.20 -32.36
CA LEU A 48 8.08 0.94 -32.15
C LEU A 48 6.86 -0.01 -32.18
N ALA A 49 6.84 -0.95 -33.13
CA ALA A 49 5.83 -1.99 -33.22
C ALA A 49 5.83 -2.92 -32.00
N LEU A 50 7.01 -3.32 -31.49
CA LEU A 50 7.14 -4.09 -30.25
C LEU A 50 6.66 -3.31 -29.02
N LEU A 51 6.94 -2.01 -28.97
CA LEU A 51 6.50 -1.13 -27.89
C LEU A 51 4.99 -0.95 -27.92
N LEU A 52 4.41 -0.68 -29.10
CA LEU A 52 2.95 -0.60 -29.30
C LEU A 52 2.27 -1.93 -29.00
N PHE A 53 2.86 -3.06 -29.38
CA PHE A 53 2.34 -4.40 -29.05
C PHE A 53 2.38 -4.65 -27.54
N SER A 54 3.44 -4.21 -26.85
CA SER A 54 3.52 -4.30 -25.39
C SER A 54 2.47 -3.40 -24.70
N LEU A 55 2.24 -2.20 -25.23
CA LEU A 55 1.23 -1.25 -24.73
C LEU A 55 -0.20 -1.74 -25.00
N TRP A 56 -0.47 -2.32 -26.17
CA TRP A 56 -1.76 -2.94 -26.49
C TRP A 56 -2.06 -4.14 -25.59
N ARG A 57 -1.06 -4.96 -25.26
CA ARG A 57 -1.21 -6.06 -24.30
C ARG A 57 -1.51 -5.55 -22.88
N VAL A 58 -0.95 -4.41 -22.52
CA VAL A 58 -1.24 -3.73 -21.23
C VAL A 58 -2.61 -3.05 -21.26
N SER A 59 -3.01 -2.40 -22.36
CA SER A 59 -4.33 -1.75 -22.47
C SER A 59 -5.47 -2.75 -22.50
N GLY A 60 -5.32 -3.90 -23.19
CA GLY A 60 -6.29 -5.00 -23.11
C GLY A 60 -6.41 -5.62 -21.71
N SER A 61 -5.39 -5.44 -20.85
CA SER A 61 -5.45 -5.79 -19.43
C SER A 61 -6.13 -4.70 -18.58
N VAL A 62 -6.11 -3.44 -19.03
CA VAL A 62 -6.73 -2.29 -18.35
C VAL A 62 -8.20 -2.13 -18.74
N ASP A 63 -8.59 -2.37 -19.99
CA ASP A 63 -10.00 -2.33 -20.43
C ASP A 63 -10.81 -3.50 -19.83
N SER A 64 -10.15 -4.64 -19.57
CA SER A 64 -10.72 -5.74 -18.79
C SER A 64 -10.74 -5.48 -17.27
N LEU A 65 -9.97 -4.51 -16.77
CA LEU A 65 -10.05 -4.01 -15.39
C LEU A 65 -11.13 -2.93 -15.23
N ALA A 66 -11.27 -2.02 -16.20
CA ALA A 66 -12.25 -0.94 -16.16
C ALA A 66 -13.69 -1.43 -16.37
N SER A 67 -13.89 -2.44 -17.23
CA SER A 67 -15.21 -3.07 -17.43
C SER A 67 -15.64 -4.00 -16.29
N ASP A 68 -14.70 -4.63 -15.58
CA ASP A 68 -15.00 -5.45 -14.39
C ASP A 68 -15.23 -4.60 -13.12
N VAL A 69 -14.65 -3.39 -13.03
CA VAL A 69 -14.81 -2.48 -11.87
C VAL A 69 -16.09 -1.63 -11.96
N ALA A 70 -16.57 -1.30 -13.16
CA ALA A 70 -17.81 -0.52 -13.32
C ALA A 70 -19.09 -1.33 -13.02
N ASN A 71 -19.02 -2.67 -12.98
CA ASN A 71 -20.19 -3.55 -12.82
C ASN A 71 -20.35 -4.19 -11.42
N ASP A 72 -19.44 -3.96 -10.47
CA ASP A 72 -19.45 -4.62 -9.13
C ASP A 72 -19.90 -3.67 -8.00
N GLY A 73 -20.52 -2.53 -8.36
CA GLY A 73 -20.82 -1.42 -7.45
C GLY A 73 -22.15 -1.51 -6.67
N THR A 74 -23.00 -2.51 -6.90
CA THR A 74 -24.29 -2.61 -6.20
C THR A 74 -24.70 -4.07 -6.00
N GLU A 75 -24.43 -4.63 -4.82
CA GLU A 75 -25.44 -5.23 -3.94
C GLU A 75 -24.79 -5.97 -2.78
N SER A 76 -25.19 -5.59 -1.57
CA SER A 76 -25.04 -6.43 -0.39
C SER A 76 -25.92 -7.67 -0.55
N GLN A 77 -25.36 -8.87 -0.36
CA GLN A 77 -25.77 -9.80 0.69
C GLN A 77 -25.06 -11.14 0.54
N TRP A 78 -24.80 -11.74 1.69
CA TRP A 78 -24.25 -13.06 1.92
C TRP A 78 -24.88 -14.16 1.03
N LYS A 79 -24.05 -14.81 0.22
CA LYS A 79 -24.04 -16.26 -0.04
C LYS A 79 -22.74 -16.59 -0.75
N GLY A 80 -22.07 -17.66 -0.33
CA GLY A 80 -20.82 -18.11 -0.93
C GLY A 80 -20.94 -18.26 -2.44
N TRP A 81 -19.83 -17.97 -3.14
CA TRP A 81 -19.68 -18.02 -4.60
C TRP A 81 -20.20 -16.81 -5.40
N ASN A 82 -19.63 -15.62 -5.17
CA ASN A 82 -19.50 -14.62 -6.26
C ASN A 82 -18.42 -15.08 -7.26
N LEU A 83 -18.82 -16.09 -8.05
CA LEU A 83 -18.21 -16.43 -9.33
C LEU A 83 -18.34 -15.24 -10.26
N GLY A 84 -17.20 -14.70 -10.71
CA GLY A 84 -17.17 -13.89 -11.93
C GLY A 84 -18.02 -14.57 -13.02
N SER A 85 -19.07 -13.86 -13.41
CA SER A 85 -20.23 -14.31 -14.19
C SER A 85 -19.92 -14.73 -15.64
N SER A 86 -18.65 -14.81 -16.05
CA SER A 86 -18.28 -15.05 -17.45
C SER A 86 -17.70 -16.44 -17.77
N LEU A 87 -17.44 -17.32 -16.79
CA LEU A 87 -16.83 -18.64 -17.07
C LEU A 87 -17.75 -19.86 -16.89
N PHE A 88 -18.85 -19.68 -16.18
CA PHE A 88 -19.95 -20.61 -16.11
C PHE A 88 -21.15 -19.80 -16.56
N GLY A 89 -21.76 -20.15 -17.70
CA GLY A 89 -23.09 -19.63 -17.99
C GLY A 89 -23.94 -19.84 -16.74
N SER A 90 -24.74 -18.84 -16.37
CA SER A 90 -25.54 -18.82 -15.14
C SER A 90 -26.27 -20.13 -14.86
N ASP A 91 -26.64 -20.85 -15.91
CA ASP A 91 -27.67 -21.88 -15.87
C ASP A 91 -27.16 -23.24 -15.33
N ASN A 92 -25.86 -23.54 -15.38
CA ASN A 92 -25.33 -24.90 -15.04
C ASN A 92 -24.36 -24.91 -13.85
N LYS A 93 -24.26 -23.82 -13.09
CA LYS A 93 -23.30 -23.69 -11.97
C LYS A 93 -23.54 -24.74 -10.87
N GLU A 94 -24.80 -24.94 -10.50
CA GLU A 94 -25.21 -25.86 -9.44
C GLU A 94 -24.99 -27.32 -9.84
N GLU A 95 -25.27 -27.66 -11.10
CA GLU A 95 -25.05 -29.01 -11.64
C GLU A 95 -23.57 -29.40 -11.68
N ILE A 96 -22.70 -28.48 -12.09
CA ILE A 96 -21.25 -28.70 -12.10
C ILE A 96 -20.71 -28.87 -10.68
N HIS A 97 -21.25 -28.09 -9.73
CA HIS A 97 -20.91 -28.22 -8.31
C HIS A 97 -21.34 -29.58 -7.76
N ASN A 98 -22.59 -29.99 -7.99
CA ASN A 98 -23.14 -31.27 -7.58
C ASN A 98 -22.40 -32.46 -8.19
N PHE A 99 -22.03 -32.39 -9.47
CA PHE A 99 -21.15 -33.36 -10.13
C PHE A 99 -19.80 -33.50 -9.40
N THR A 100 -19.15 -32.37 -9.10
CA THR A 100 -17.84 -32.38 -8.45
C THR A 100 -17.93 -32.92 -7.03
N LEU A 101 -18.97 -32.55 -6.28
CA LEU A 101 -19.25 -33.12 -4.96
C LEU A 101 -19.46 -34.63 -5.01
N LYS A 102 -20.24 -35.11 -5.98
CA LYS A 102 -20.55 -36.54 -6.17
C LYS A 102 -19.30 -37.36 -6.54
N VAL A 103 -18.42 -36.82 -7.39
CA VAL A 103 -17.24 -37.56 -7.87
C VAL A 103 -16.03 -37.41 -6.95
N TYR A 104 -15.79 -36.22 -6.39
CA TYR A 104 -14.66 -35.96 -5.50
C TYR A 104 -14.86 -34.69 -4.63
N LYS A 105 -15.62 -34.82 -3.54
CA LYS A 105 -15.92 -33.77 -2.56
C LYS A 105 -14.73 -32.90 -2.10
N PRO A 106 -13.52 -33.43 -1.82
CA PRO A 106 -12.42 -32.60 -1.32
C PRO A 106 -12.02 -31.44 -2.24
N LEU A 107 -12.12 -31.64 -3.57
CA LEU A 107 -11.77 -30.59 -4.54
C LEU A 107 -12.70 -29.37 -4.44
N VAL A 108 -13.97 -29.57 -4.07
CA VAL A 108 -14.92 -28.48 -3.87
C VAL A 108 -14.50 -27.63 -2.67
N HIS A 109 -14.18 -28.26 -1.54
CA HIS A 109 -13.72 -27.54 -0.34
C HIS A 109 -12.42 -26.76 -0.58
N SER A 110 -11.50 -27.32 -1.36
CA SER A 110 -10.28 -26.62 -1.76
C SER A 110 -10.56 -25.41 -2.66
N LEU A 111 -11.54 -25.50 -3.56
CA LEU A 111 -11.98 -24.38 -4.39
C LEU A 111 -12.69 -23.29 -3.56
N ASP A 112 -13.56 -23.68 -2.62
CA ASP A 112 -14.20 -22.76 -1.67
C ASP A 112 -13.15 -21.99 -0.87
N SER A 113 -12.12 -22.70 -0.40
CA SER A 113 -11.01 -22.10 0.35
C SER A 113 -10.23 -21.09 -0.50
N VAL A 114 -10.00 -21.39 -1.78
CA VAL A 114 -9.39 -20.43 -2.72
C VAL A 114 -10.27 -19.22 -2.97
N ASP A 115 -11.58 -19.42 -3.15
CA ASP A 115 -12.54 -18.32 -3.37
C ASP A 115 -12.58 -17.38 -2.15
N ALA A 116 -12.61 -17.94 -0.93
CA ALA A 116 -12.55 -17.16 0.30
C ALA A 116 -11.27 -16.33 0.39
N GLU A 117 -10.09 -16.95 0.21
CA GLU A 117 -8.80 -16.26 0.31
C GLU A 117 -8.62 -15.19 -0.79
N ILE A 118 -9.14 -15.42 -2.01
CA ILE A 118 -9.12 -14.40 -3.07
C ILE A 118 -10.00 -13.20 -2.68
N ASN A 119 -11.20 -13.44 -2.15
CA ASN A 119 -12.14 -12.38 -1.82
C ASN A 119 -11.64 -11.53 -0.65
N ASP A 120 -11.17 -12.16 0.43
CA ASP A 120 -10.58 -11.46 1.59
C ASP A 120 -9.44 -10.52 1.14
N MET A 121 -8.63 -10.99 0.20
CA MET A 121 -7.43 -10.27 -0.24
C MET A 121 -7.73 -9.19 -1.28
N LYS A 122 -8.81 -9.32 -2.06
CA LYS A 122 -9.28 -8.23 -2.92
C LYS A 122 -9.72 -7.02 -2.10
N VAL A 123 -10.47 -7.25 -1.02
CA VAL A 123 -10.89 -6.19 -0.09
C VAL A 123 -9.65 -5.49 0.47
N LEU A 124 -8.67 -6.25 0.95
CA LEU A 124 -7.41 -5.70 1.46
C LEU A 124 -6.59 -4.93 0.40
N LEU A 125 -6.57 -5.41 -0.86
CA LEU A 125 -5.86 -4.73 -1.94
C LEU A 125 -6.52 -3.40 -2.34
N ALA A 126 -7.85 -3.32 -2.31
CA ALA A 126 -8.58 -2.08 -2.52
C ALA A 126 -8.23 -1.07 -1.40
N ASP A 127 -8.26 -1.51 -0.14
CA ASP A 127 -7.88 -0.68 1.00
C ASP A 127 -6.43 -0.16 0.92
N ILE A 128 -5.50 -0.93 0.36
CA ILE A 128 -4.09 -0.53 0.27
C ILE A 128 -3.90 0.72 -0.60
N ASP A 129 -4.68 0.89 -1.66
CA ASP A 129 -4.56 2.08 -2.51
C ASP A 129 -4.94 3.36 -1.76
N ASP A 130 -6.01 3.29 -0.96
CA ASP A 130 -6.37 4.38 -0.06
C ASP A 130 -5.30 4.61 1.01
N LEU A 131 -4.73 3.54 1.56
CA LEU A 131 -3.65 3.65 2.55
C LEU A 131 -2.38 4.29 1.98
N ILE A 132 -2.04 4.05 0.71
CA ILE A 132 -0.86 4.66 0.07
C ILE A 132 -1.03 6.19 0.02
N ASN A 133 -2.25 6.64 -0.30
CA ASN A 133 -2.57 8.06 -0.38
C ASN A 133 -2.65 8.71 1.02
N GLU A 134 -3.24 8.00 1.99
CA GLU A 134 -3.38 8.51 3.36
C GLU A 134 -2.05 8.53 4.14
N HIS A 135 -1.15 7.57 3.86
CA HIS A 135 0.07 7.34 4.63
C HIS A 135 1.33 7.34 3.73
N PRO A 136 1.65 8.48 3.10
CA PRO A 136 2.73 8.55 2.11
C PRO A 136 4.12 8.24 2.70
N ARG A 137 4.30 8.37 4.02
CA ARG A 137 5.54 8.00 4.73
C ARG A 137 5.81 6.49 4.72
N HIS A 138 4.77 5.67 4.60
CA HIS A 138 4.87 4.19 4.48
C HIS A 138 4.57 3.69 3.07
N SER A 139 4.51 4.57 2.07
CA SER A 139 4.23 4.22 0.67
C SER A 139 5.11 3.09 0.15
N SER A 140 6.42 3.10 0.46
CA SER A 140 7.34 2.02 0.05
C SER A 140 6.94 0.64 0.61
N LEU A 141 6.54 0.57 1.88
CA LEU A 141 6.01 -0.66 2.49
C LEU A 141 4.72 -1.07 1.79
N LEU A 142 3.77 -0.15 1.67
CA LEU A 142 2.44 -0.42 1.12
C LEU A 142 2.48 -0.83 -0.36
N ILE A 143 3.31 -0.19 -1.18
CA ILE A 143 3.56 -0.59 -2.59
C ILE A 143 4.14 -2.00 -2.65
N SER A 144 5.08 -2.32 -1.77
CA SER A 144 5.68 -3.66 -1.73
C SER A 144 4.67 -4.73 -1.31
N VAL A 145 3.81 -4.42 -0.33
CA VAL A 145 2.71 -5.28 0.09
C VAL A 145 1.70 -5.47 -1.04
N LYS A 146 1.25 -4.37 -1.68
CA LYS A 146 0.35 -4.39 -2.83
C LYS A 146 0.87 -5.33 -3.91
N LYS A 147 2.16 -5.23 -4.24
CA LYS A 147 2.81 -6.08 -5.24
C LYS A 147 2.79 -7.55 -4.82
N ILE A 148 3.29 -7.88 -3.64
CA ILE A 148 3.40 -9.27 -3.18
C ILE A 148 2.02 -9.95 -3.09
N TRP A 149 1.03 -9.25 -2.54
CA TRP A 149 -0.33 -9.77 -2.44
C TRP A 149 -1.03 -9.83 -3.80
N GLY A 150 -0.87 -8.80 -4.64
CA GLY A 150 -1.41 -8.77 -6.00
C GLY A 150 -0.90 -9.93 -6.85
N ASP A 151 0.41 -10.18 -6.85
CA ASP A 151 1.03 -11.32 -7.55
C ASP A 151 0.47 -12.65 -7.02
N GLY A 152 0.29 -12.78 -5.70
CA GLY A 152 -0.26 -13.97 -5.06
C GLY A 152 -1.73 -14.23 -5.44
N VAL A 153 -2.57 -13.21 -5.41
CA VAL A 153 -4.00 -13.29 -5.79
C VAL A 153 -4.14 -13.62 -7.27
N TYR A 154 -3.32 -13.01 -8.12
CA TYR A 154 -3.28 -13.30 -9.55
C TYR A 154 -2.99 -14.77 -9.83
N GLU A 155 -1.93 -15.33 -9.22
CA GLU A 155 -1.58 -16.74 -9.42
C GLU A 155 -2.64 -17.70 -8.87
N LEU A 156 -3.24 -17.41 -7.70
CA LEU A 156 -4.37 -18.19 -7.18
C LEU A 156 -5.56 -18.19 -8.15
N ARG A 157 -5.96 -17.01 -8.65
CA ARG A 157 -7.10 -16.88 -9.58
C ARG A 157 -6.84 -17.58 -10.90
N LYS A 158 -5.62 -17.49 -11.43
CA LYS A 158 -5.20 -18.18 -12.65
C LYS A 158 -5.34 -19.70 -12.50
N GLN A 159 -4.83 -20.26 -11.40
CA GLN A 159 -4.89 -21.70 -11.14
C GLN A 159 -6.32 -22.19 -10.90
N GLN A 160 -7.11 -21.39 -10.19
CA GLN A 160 -8.52 -21.66 -9.98
C GLN A 160 -9.31 -21.70 -11.29
N LYS A 161 -9.09 -20.72 -12.19
CA LYS A 161 -9.72 -20.70 -13.53
C LYS A 161 -9.38 -21.97 -14.32
N GLU A 162 -8.12 -22.42 -14.28
CA GLU A 162 -7.72 -23.64 -14.98
C GLU A 162 -8.36 -24.92 -14.41
N VAL A 163 -8.49 -25.01 -13.08
CA VAL A 163 -9.20 -26.12 -12.45
C VAL A 163 -10.70 -26.09 -12.80
N LYS A 164 -11.34 -24.92 -12.67
CA LYS A 164 -12.76 -24.71 -13.02
C LYS A 164 -13.04 -25.10 -14.47
N LYS A 165 -12.16 -24.76 -15.43
CA LYS A 165 -12.24 -25.22 -16.83
C LYS A 165 -12.16 -26.74 -16.97
N ARG A 166 -11.25 -27.41 -16.25
CA ARG A 166 -11.09 -28.87 -16.31
C ARG A 166 -12.30 -29.60 -15.74
N ILE A 167 -12.84 -29.11 -14.62
CA ILE A 167 -14.09 -29.61 -14.03
C ILE A 167 -15.23 -29.51 -15.06
N ARG A 168 -15.41 -28.35 -15.69
CA ARG A 168 -16.45 -28.14 -16.70
C ARG A 168 -16.34 -29.12 -17.87
N ARG A 169 -15.12 -29.36 -18.38
CA ARG A 169 -14.89 -30.35 -19.45
C ARG A 169 -15.23 -31.77 -19.02
N ALA A 170 -14.88 -32.13 -17.78
CA ALA A 170 -15.19 -33.44 -17.23
C ALA A 170 -16.70 -33.62 -17.01
N TRP A 171 -17.39 -32.58 -16.56
CA TRP A 171 -18.84 -32.57 -16.42
C TRP A 171 -19.54 -32.76 -17.78
N ILE A 172 -19.17 -32.01 -18.81
CA ILE A 172 -19.73 -32.18 -20.18
C ILE A 172 -19.52 -33.62 -20.67
N ALA A 173 -18.33 -34.18 -20.49
CA ALA A 173 -18.05 -35.56 -20.88
C ALA A 173 -18.83 -36.58 -20.02
N TYR A 174 -19.07 -36.29 -18.75
CA TYR A 174 -19.86 -37.14 -17.86
C TYR A 174 -21.33 -37.16 -18.30
N ASP A 175 -21.86 -36.02 -18.73
CA ASP A 175 -23.24 -35.86 -19.18
C ASP A 175 -23.48 -36.49 -20.56
N THR A 176 -22.49 -36.41 -21.45
CA THR A 176 -22.62 -36.85 -22.86
C THR A 176 -22.07 -38.24 -23.17
N MET A 177 -21.36 -38.88 -22.23
CA MET A 177 -20.68 -40.16 -22.44
C MET A 177 -20.96 -41.15 -21.30
N ASN A 178 -20.21 -42.27 -21.26
CA ASN A 178 -20.33 -43.25 -20.18
C ASN A 178 -19.91 -42.65 -18.83
N GLN A 179 -20.92 -42.34 -18.01
CA GLN A 179 -20.78 -41.74 -16.68
C GLN A 179 -19.80 -42.50 -15.76
N LYS A 180 -19.82 -43.85 -15.78
CA LYS A 180 -18.96 -44.65 -14.90
C LYS A 180 -17.48 -44.51 -15.28
N THR A 181 -17.18 -44.58 -16.57
CA THR A 181 -15.81 -44.45 -17.09
C THR A 181 -15.27 -43.04 -16.87
N ILE A 182 -16.07 -42.01 -17.19
CA ILE A 182 -15.68 -40.61 -17.01
C ILE A 182 -15.54 -40.25 -15.54
N GLY A 183 -16.47 -40.67 -14.68
CA GLY A 183 -16.40 -40.43 -13.23
C GLY A 183 -15.14 -41.02 -12.60
N THR A 184 -14.77 -42.25 -12.98
CA THR A 184 -13.53 -42.89 -12.49
C THR A 184 -12.27 -42.15 -12.96
N LYS A 185 -12.22 -41.76 -14.24
CA LYS A 185 -11.10 -41.01 -14.81
C LYS A 185 -10.96 -39.63 -14.15
N PHE A 186 -12.07 -38.91 -14.03
CA PHE A 186 -12.09 -37.59 -13.43
C PHE A 186 -11.75 -37.65 -11.95
N SER A 187 -12.19 -38.65 -11.19
CA SER A 187 -11.80 -38.80 -9.78
C SER A 187 -10.28 -38.85 -9.59
N ARG A 188 -9.55 -39.61 -10.45
CA ARG A 188 -8.08 -39.64 -10.43
C ARG A 188 -7.44 -38.28 -10.77
N ASP A 189 -8.01 -37.58 -11.75
CA ASP A 189 -7.55 -36.24 -12.13
C ASP A 189 -7.87 -35.20 -11.05
N ALA A 190 -9.02 -35.32 -10.38
CA ALA A 190 -9.48 -34.44 -9.32
C ALA A 190 -8.54 -34.47 -8.11
N VAL A 191 -8.03 -35.65 -7.74
CA VAL A 191 -6.99 -35.79 -6.70
C VAL A 191 -5.73 -34.98 -7.06
N LYS A 192 -5.29 -35.01 -8.33
CA LYS A 192 -4.12 -34.24 -8.78
C LYS A 192 -4.40 -32.73 -8.79
N LEU A 193 -5.61 -32.33 -9.21
CA LEU A 193 -6.04 -30.93 -9.21
C LEU A 193 -6.13 -30.36 -7.79
N ASP A 194 -6.69 -31.14 -6.87
CA ASP A 194 -6.81 -30.82 -5.46
C ASP A 194 -5.43 -30.62 -4.82
N LYS A 195 -4.51 -31.57 -5.03
CA LYS A 195 -3.12 -31.46 -4.57
C LYS A 195 -2.45 -30.17 -5.08
N ARG A 196 -2.65 -29.83 -6.36
CA ARG A 196 -2.09 -28.62 -6.97
C ARG A 196 -2.68 -27.35 -6.37
N ILE A 197 -3.99 -27.28 -6.18
CA ILE A 197 -4.65 -26.15 -5.53
C ILE A 197 -4.14 -25.97 -4.10
N ASN A 198 -4.11 -27.04 -3.32
CA ASN A 198 -3.65 -26.99 -1.93
C ASN A 198 -2.17 -26.58 -1.82
N GLN A 199 -1.32 -27.00 -2.75
CA GLN A 199 0.06 -26.53 -2.83
C GLN A 199 0.14 -25.03 -3.12
N ASN A 200 -0.70 -24.52 -4.02
CA ASN A 200 -0.75 -23.08 -4.33
C ASN A 200 -1.28 -22.26 -3.15
N LEU A 201 -2.33 -22.72 -2.46
CA LEU A 201 -2.81 -22.12 -1.21
C LEU A 201 -1.71 -22.06 -0.16
N LYS A 202 -0.92 -23.14 -0.01
CA LYS A 202 0.22 -23.15 0.91
C LYS A 202 1.29 -22.13 0.51
N THR A 203 1.59 -22.00 -0.78
CA THR A 203 2.52 -20.98 -1.29
C THR A 203 2.00 -19.57 -1.02
N PHE A 204 0.71 -19.34 -1.25
CA PHE A 204 0.06 -18.06 -0.97
C PHE A 204 0.13 -17.68 0.51
N ARG A 205 -0.18 -18.62 1.41
CA ARG A 205 -0.06 -18.41 2.86
C ARG A 205 1.36 -18.06 3.30
N LYS A 206 2.39 -18.58 2.62
CA LYS A 206 3.78 -18.16 2.85
C LYS A 206 4.02 -16.70 2.43
N LEU A 207 3.36 -16.21 1.38
CA LEU A 207 3.44 -14.79 0.99
C LEU A 207 2.79 -13.88 2.04
N ILE A 208 1.68 -14.30 2.67
CA ILE A 208 1.07 -13.59 3.80
C ILE A 208 2.08 -13.48 4.96
N ILE A 209 2.74 -14.58 5.31
CA ILE A 209 3.78 -14.59 6.36
C ILE A 209 4.92 -13.62 6.02
N LYS A 210 5.37 -13.59 4.76
CA LYS A 210 6.40 -12.66 4.29
C LYS A 210 5.97 -11.20 4.46
N VAL A 211 4.72 -10.86 4.16
CA VAL A 211 4.19 -9.52 4.40
C VAL A 211 4.15 -9.18 5.89
N HIS A 212 3.68 -10.10 6.74
CA HIS A 212 3.72 -9.90 8.18
C HIS A 212 5.14 -9.63 8.70
N GLU A 213 6.15 -10.32 8.16
CA GLU A 213 7.55 -10.07 8.49
C GLU A 213 8.03 -8.67 8.05
N MET A 214 7.64 -8.23 6.85
CA MET A 214 7.93 -6.86 6.38
C MET A 214 7.33 -5.79 7.29
N VAL A 215 6.08 -5.98 7.72
CA VAL A 215 5.39 -5.09 8.65
C VAL A 215 6.07 -5.10 10.02
N ARG A 216 6.48 -6.27 10.54
CA ARG A 216 7.25 -6.36 11.79
C ARG A 216 8.59 -5.64 11.71
N ASN A 217 9.26 -5.71 10.57
CA ASN A 217 10.50 -5.00 10.33
C ASN A 217 10.31 -3.48 10.27
N ASP A 218 9.20 -3.01 9.68
CA ASP A 218 8.82 -1.60 9.70
C ASP A 218 8.57 -1.11 11.14
N LEU A 219 7.78 -1.86 11.92
CA LEU A 219 7.56 -1.61 13.34
C LEU A 219 8.88 -1.53 14.13
N ALA A 220 9.79 -2.47 13.91
CA ALA A 220 11.08 -2.47 14.59
C ALA A 220 11.94 -1.26 14.21
N LYS A 221 11.88 -0.79 12.95
CA LYS A 221 12.58 0.43 12.50
C LYS A 221 11.99 1.67 13.18
N SER A 222 10.66 1.80 13.19
CA SER A 222 9.97 2.93 13.84
C SER A 222 10.24 2.95 15.35
N GLN A 223 10.23 1.77 15.99
CA GLN A 223 10.54 1.64 17.42
C GLN A 223 11.97 2.11 17.74
N LYS A 224 12.94 1.76 16.89
CA LYS A 224 14.34 2.19 17.06
C LYS A 224 14.52 3.71 16.94
N GLN A 225 13.62 4.41 16.25
CA GLN A 225 13.68 5.86 16.08
C GLN A 225 13.10 6.64 17.27
N LEU A 226 12.26 6.02 18.09
CA LEU A 226 11.61 6.68 19.23
C LEU A 226 12.63 7.29 20.21
N GLY A 227 12.47 8.59 20.47
CA GLY A 227 13.27 9.33 21.46
C GLY A 227 14.70 9.62 21.04
N ARG A 228 15.07 9.34 19.78
CA ARG A 228 16.38 9.72 19.23
C ARG A 228 16.43 11.22 18.97
N LYS A 229 17.45 11.90 19.50
CA LYS A 229 17.74 13.29 19.16
C LYS A 229 17.95 13.43 17.65
N LYS A 230 17.49 14.54 17.08
CA LYS A 230 17.82 14.93 15.70
C LYS A 230 19.33 15.08 15.60
N ARG A 231 20.00 14.32 14.74
CA ARG A 231 21.42 14.55 14.44
C ARG A 231 21.50 15.87 13.66
N GLN A 232 22.29 16.82 14.15
CA GLN A 232 22.61 18.10 13.50
C GLN A 232 23.52 17.91 12.27
N THR A 233 23.32 16.87 11.47
CA THR A 233 23.98 16.76 10.17
C THR A 233 23.12 17.44 9.13
N ASP A 234 23.73 18.50 8.61
CA ASP A 234 23.29 19.50 7.66
C ASP A 234 22.83 18.91 6.30
N ARG A 235 22.02 19.69 5.59
CA ARG A 235 21.73 19.63 4.13
C ARG A 235 20.98 18.40 3.62
N GLY A 236 19.68 18.61 3.37
CA GLY A 236 18.84 17.69 2.61
C GLY A 236 17.93 16.83 3.48
N SER A 237 17.06 17.47 4.29
CA SER A 237 15.83 16.79 4.70
C SER A 237 15.04 16.54 3.42
N ARG A 238 15.29 15.38 2.78
CA ARG A 238 14.46 14.85 1.70
C ARG A 238 13.02 14.97 2.15
N ASN A 239 12.22 15.66 1.34
CA ASN A 239 10.77 15.82 1.41
C ASN A 239 10.07 14.61 2.05
N THR A 240 10.06 14.57 3.39
CA THR A 240 9.28 13.60 4.14
C THR A 240 7.94 14.29 4.33
N PRO A 241 6.84 13.74 3.77
CA PRO A 241 5.54 14.39 3.83
C PRO A 241 5.20 14.75 5.27
N LYS A 242 4.83 15.99 5.58
CA LYS A 242 4.39 16.36 6.93
C LYS A 242 3.08 15.64 7.26
N PHE A 243 2.87 15.29 8.54
CA PHE A 243 1.56 14.81 8.97
C PHE A 243 0.52 15.93 8.77
N THR A 244 -0.58 15.60 8.08
CA THR A 244 -1.70 16.54 7.96
C THR A 244 -2.52 16.53 9.26
N PRO A 245 -3.26 17.60 9.57
CA PRO A 245 -4.15 17.62 10.73
C PRO A 245 -5.15 16.46 10.73
N LYS A 246 -5.69 16.12 9.54
CA LYS A 246 -6.61 14.99 9.34
C LYS A 246 -5.99 13.66 9.73
N VAL A 247 -4.78 13.36 9.25
CA VAL A 247 -4.07 12.11 9.58
C VAL A 247 -3.70 12.09 11.07
N THR A 248 -3.23 13.22 11.61
CA THR A 248 -2.90 13.37 13.03
C THR A 248 -4.12 13.05 13.91
N GLY A 249 -5.30 13.60 13.59
CA GLY A 249 -6.55 13.29 14.30
C GLY A 249 -6.91 11.80 14.27
N LYS A 250 -6.76 11.14 13.11
CA LYS A 250 -6.95 9.66 13.01
C LYS A 250 -5.97 8.90 13.89
N LEU A 251 -4.70 9.32 13.94
CA LEU A 251 -3.67 8.68 14.76
C LEU A 251 -3.89 8.89 16.26
N LEU A 252 -4.37 10.06 16.68
CA LEU A 252 -4.76 10.33 18.06
C LEU A 252 -5.99 9.50 18.47
N ALA A 253 -7.00 9.40 17.59
CA ALA A 253 -8.13 8.52 17.82
C ALA A 253 -7.69 7.06 17.95
N TYR A 254 -6.76 6.60 17.12
CA TYR A 254 -6.17 5.27 17.25
C TYR A 254 -5.39 5.10 18.56
N ALA A 255 -4.61 6.09 18.99
CA ALA A 255 -3.90 6.07 20.28
C ALA A 255 -4.87 5.86 21.45
N LYS A 256 -6.05 6.48 21.42
CA LYS A 256 -7.11 6.29 22.42
C LYS A 256 -7.60 4.85 22.50
N THR A 257 -7.64 4.13 21.37
CA THR A 257 -8.00 2.70 21.35
C THR A 257 -6.91 1.78 21.91
N ILE A 258 -5.66 2.26 21.99
CA ILE A 258 -4.53 1.51 22.55
C ILE A 258 -4.47 1.69 24.06
N ASP A 259 -4.34 2.94 24.54
CA ASP A 259 -4.20 3.30 25.95
C ASP A 259 -4.49 4.80 26.13
N VAL A 260 -5.32 5.15 27.12
CA VAL A 260 -5.70 6.55 27.40
C VAL A 260 -4.49 7.42 27.72
N ASN A 261 -3.47 6.89 28.40
CA ASN A 261 -2.27 7.65 28.76
C ASN A 261 -1.39 7.96 27.54
N ILE A 262 -1.38 7.07 26.55
CA ILE A 262 -0.67 7.33 25.28
C ILE A 262 -1.35 8.50 24.57
N HIS A 263 -2.68 8.48 24.50
CA HIS A 263 -3.45 9.55 23.88
C HIS A 263 -3.25 10.91 24.59
N GLN A 264 -3.44 10.96 25.91
CA GLN A 264 -3.26 12.18 26.69
C GLN A 264 -1.83 12.73 26.60
N GLY A 265 -0.82 11.87 26.65
CA GLY A 265 0.57 12.31 26.51
C GLY A 265 0.91 12.84 25.10
N MET A 266 0.21 12.36 24.06
CA MET A 266 0.32 12.91 22.71
C MET A 266 -0.38 14.27 22.60
N GLU A 267 -1.58 14.42 23.17
CA GLU A 267 -2.29 15.71 23.23
C GLU A 267 -1.48 16.76 23.98
N GLY A 268 -0.93 16.42 25.14
CA GLY A 268 -0.06 17.34 25.90
C GLY A 268 1.18 17.79 25.12
N LEU A 269 1.70 16.95 24.21
CA LEU A 269 2.79 17.35 23.30
C LEU A 269 2.32 18.30 22.20
N VAL A 270 1.12 18.09 21.65
CA VAL A 270 0.51 19.03 20.69
C VAL A 270 0.28 20.38 21.36
N ASP A 271 -0.28 20.39 22.57
CA ASP A 271 -0.55 21.61 23.34
C ASP A 271 0.76 22.34 23.69
N ALA A 272 1.80 21.60 24.09
CA ALA A 272 3.11 22.20 24.37
C ALA A 272 3.74 22.87 23.14
N ILE A 273 3.54 22.32 21.94
CA ILE A 273 3.96 22.94 20.68
C ILE A 273 3.14 24.21 20.42
N ALA A 274 1.82 24.16 20.56
CA ALA A 274 0.96 25.33 20.35
C ALA A 274 1.30 26.49 21.31
N ILE A 275 1.57 26.19 22.60
CA ILE A 275 2.02 27.20 23.57
C ILE A 275 3.37 27.81 23.15
N THR A 276 4.28 26.98 22.62
CA THR A 276 5.59 27.44 22.14
C THR A 276 5.44 28.39 20.95
N GLU A 277 4.59 28.06 19.99
CA GLU A 277 4.27 28.91 18.83
C GLU A 277 3.68 30.26 19.29
N GLN A 278 2.68 30.24 20.18
CA GLN A 278 2.08 31.46 20.72
C GLN A 278 3.10 32.35 21.45
N ARG A 279 4.07 31.76 22.16
CA ARG A 279 5.13 32.52 22.84
C ARG A 279 6.09 33.16 21.84
N GLN A 280 6.43 32.47 20.75
CA GLN A 280 7.25 33.06 19.68
C GLN A 280 6.55 34.26 19.05
N GLU A 281 5.27 34.13 18.70
CA GLU A 281 4.49 35.22 18.11
C GLU A 281 4.48 36.46 19.02
N LYS A 282 4.24 36.27 20.32
CA LYS A 282 4.28 37.36 21.31
C LYS A 282 5.67 38.01 21.42
N ASN A 283 6.74 37.22 21.45
CA ASN A 283 8.09 37.76 21.52
C ASN A 283 8.47 38.52 20.25
N GLN A 284 7.93 38.10 19.10
CA GLN A 284 8.13 38.77 17.83
C GLN A 284 7.37 40.11 17.77
N GLN A 285 6.15 40.17 18.32
CA GLN A 285 5.43 41.43 18.53
C GLN A 285 6.20 42.39 19.45
N HIS A 286 6.73 41.88 20.58
CA HIS A 286 7.53 42.70 21.49
C HIS A 286 8.82 43.23 20.84
N LEU A 287 9.43 42.46 19.93
CA LEU A 287 10.58 42.90 19.16
C LEU A 287 10.25 44.05 18.20
N GLU A 288 9.06 44.02 17.59
CA GLU A 288 8.59 45.11 16.72
C GLU A 288 8.33 46.40 17.51
N GLU A 289 7.84 46.28 18.75
CA GLU A 289 7.50 47.39 19.65
C GLU A 289 8.72 47.97 20.39
N ASN A 290 9.73 47.16 20.73
CA ASN A 290 10.84 47.53 21.62
C ASN A 290 12.21 47.28 20.96
N LYS A 291 12.57 48.12 19.99
CA LYS A 291 13.81 47.97 19.20
C LYS A 291 15.10 48.07 20.03
N ASP A 292 15.06 48.72 21.18
CA ASP A 292 16.17 48.82 22.13
C ASP A 292 16.53 47.45 22.77
N LEU A 293 15.59 46.51 22.79
CA LEU A 293 15.76 45.16 23.33
C LEU A 293 16.01 44.10 22.24
N GLU A 294 16.38 44.51 21.02
CA GLU A 294 16.52 43.63 19.86
C GLU A 294 17.45 42.44 20.11
N GLY A 295 18.66 42.68 20.63
CA GLY A 295 19.65 41.62 20.89
C GLY A 295 19.14 40.53 21.84
N PRO A 296 18.68 40.88 23.06
CA PRO A 296 18.09 39.92 23.99
C PRO A 296 16.84 39.21 23.43
N LEU A 297 15.92 39.93 22.78
CA LEU A 297 14.68 39.36 22.23
C LEU A 297 14.91 38.38 21.09
N ILE A 298 15.85 38.66 20.18
CA ILE A 298 16.23 37.71 19.12
C ILE A 298 16.72 36.39 19.73
N LYS A 299 17.56 36.47 20.77
CA LYS A 299 18.06 35.27 21.46
C LYS A 299 16.92 34.45 22.10
N VAL A 300 15.91 35.13 22.65
CA VAL A 300 14.68 34.49 23.17
C VAL A 300 13.94 33.75 22.07
N ILE A 301 13.66 34.45 20.97
CA ILE A 301 12.95 33.90 19.82
C ILE A 301 13.68 32.65 19.30
N ASP A 302 15.01 32.70 19.20
CA ASP A 302 15.83 31.57 18.76
C ASP A 302 15.73 30.38 19.72
N TYR A 303 15.78 30.59 21.03
CA TYR A 303 15.60 29.51 22.00
C TYR A 303 14.22 28.84 21.93
N TRP A 304 13.17 29.63 21.77
CA TRP A 304 11.82 29.11 21.55
C TRP A 304 11.70 28.35 20.23
N LYS A 305 12.33 28.84 19.16
CA LYS A 305 12.37 28.19 17.85
C LYS A 305 13.09 26.86 17.90
N GLU A 306 14.21 26.77 18.62
CA GLU A 306 14.89 25.50 18.85
C GLU A 306 14.04 24.51 19.65
N ALA A 307 13.32 24.98 20.68
CA ALA A 307 12.42 24.16 21.47
C ALA A 307 11.26 23.60 20.63
N GLU A 308 10.66 24.43 19.78
CA GLU A 308 9.62 24.04 18.83
C GLU A 308 10.12 22.96 17.86
N ILE A 309 11.26 23.21 17.20
CA ILE A 309 11.85 22.26 16.24
C ILE A 309 12.11 20.91 16.92
N GLN A 310 12.59 20.93 18.17
CA GLN A 310 12.82 19.71 18.93
C GLN A 310 11.52 18.99 19.29
N ALA A 311 10.50 19.72 19.76
CA ALA A 311 9.20 19.17 20.12
C ALA A 311 8.50 18.56 18.89
N ARG A 312 8.49 19.28 17.76
CA ARG A 312 7.99 18.80 16.47
C ARG A 312 8.71 17.55 15.98
N HIS A 313 10.04 17.49 16.16
CA HIS A 313 10.80 16.30 15.81
C HIS A 313 10.38 15.08 16.64
N TYR A 314 10.12 15.25 17.93
CA TYR A 314 9.66 14.15 18.78
C TYR A 314 8.22 13.71 18.47
N ILE A 315 7.29 14.66 18.27
CA ILE A 315 5.91 14.29 17.92
C ILE A 315 5.85 13.57 16.58
N ASP A 316 6.65 13.99 15.59
CA ASP A 316 6.77 13.29 14.30
C ASP A 316 7.25 11.83 14.47
N GLN A 317 8.22 11.57 15.35
CA GLN A 317 8.65 10.20 15.65
C GLN A 317 7.53 9.36 16.27
N LEU A 318 6.76 9.95 17.18
CA LEU A 318 5.67 9.28 17.87
C LEU A 318 4.49 9.00 16.93
N LEU A 319 4.12 9.97 16.10
CA LEU A 319 3.09 9.81 15.07
C LEU A 319 3.49 8.76 14.03
N PHE A 320 4.75 8.75 13.59
CA PHE A 320 5.25 7.72 12.69
C PHE A 320 5.20 6.32 13.31
N ALA A 321 5.55 6.17 14.59
CA ALA A 321 5.42 4.90 15.29
C ALA A 321 3.97 4.45 15.48
N LEU A 322 3.04 5.38 15.76
CA LEU A 322 1.60 5.11 15.82
C LEU A 322 1.05 4.70 14.45
N GLU A 323 1.49 5.36 13.38
CA GLU A 323 1.13 5.06 12.00
C GLU A 323 1.58 3.66 11.60
N SER A 324 2.85 3.28 11.87
CA SER A 324 3.33 1.90 11.70
C SER A 324 2.47 0.87 12.45
N ALA A 325 2.07 1.18 13.69
CA ALA A 325 1.23 0.28 14.48
C ALA A 325 -0.19 0.13 13.91
N LEU A 326 -0.79 1.23 13.45
CA LEU A 326 -2.09 1.23 12.77
C LEU A 326 -2.03 0.43 11.48
N LEU A 327 -1.04 0.70 10.62
CA LEU A 327 -0.83 -0.02 9.37
C LEU A 327 -0.58 -1.50 9.63
N GLY A 328 0.19 -1.85 10.66
CA GLY A 328 0.41 -3.25 11.00
C GLY A 328 -0.87 -3.99 11.36
N ARG A 329 -1.81 -3.34 12.05
CA ARG A 329 -3.13 -3.90 12.34
C ARG A 329 -3.98 -4.05 11.07
N LYS A 330 -3.98 -3.05 10.20
CA LYS A 330 -4.70 -3.10 8.91
C LYS A 330 -4.15 -4.17 7.96
N LEU A 331 -2.85 -4.41 8.00
CA LEU A 331 -2.17 -5.40 7.17
C LEU A 331 -2.15 -6.83 7.77
N GLY A 332 -2.99 -7.10 8.77
CA GLY A 332 -3.25 -8.46 9.25
C GLY A 332 -2.54 -8.87 10.56
N LEU A 333 -1.73 -8.00 11.18
CA LEU A 333 -1.17 -8.32 12.50
C LEU A 333 -2.25 -8.26 13.59
N LYS A 334 -2.27 -9.30 14.43
CA LYS A 334 -3.18 -9.38 15.57
C LYS A 334 -2.80 -8.37 16.66
N LYS A 335 -3.77 -7.96 17.48
CA LYS A 335 -3.54 -7.02 18.60
C LYS A 335 -2.51 -7.55 19.60
N ASN A 336 -2.45 -8.86 19.77
CA ASN A 336 -1.51 -9.57 20.64
C ASN A 336 -0.21 -10.00 19.94
N ASP A 337 0.02 -9.61 18.68
CA ASP A 337 1.31 -9.86 18.04
C ASP A 337 2.44 -9.17 18.83
N TYR A 338 3.56 -9.87 19.00
CA TYR A 338 4.69 -9.38 19.79
C TYR A 338 5.20 -8.03 19.31
N ALA A 339 5.24 -7.78 17.99
CA ALA A 339 5.72 -6.51 17.46
C ALA A 339 4.80 -5.34 17.81
N ILE A 340 3.48 -5.56 17.75
CA ILE A 340 2.46 -4.55 18.13
C ILE A 340 2.54 -4.26 19.63
N THR A 341 2.56 -5.30 20.45
CA THR A 341 2.63 -5.14 21.92
C THR A 341 3.94 -4.50 22.37
N SER A 342 5.08 -4.85 21.75
CA SER A 342 6.38 -4.22 21.97
C SER A 342 6.38 -2.73 21.59
N MET A 343 5.76 -2.37 20.46
CA MET A 343 5.61 -0.98 20.03
C MET A 343 4.79 -0.18 21.07
N ASN A 344 3.63 -0.71 21.49
CA ASN A 344 2.77 -0.05 22.47
C ASN A 344 3.47 0.17 23.81
N ARG A 345 4.24 -0.82 24.30
CA ARG A 345 5.08 -0.68 25.50
C ARG A 345 6.13 0.42 25.32
N SER A 346 6.72 0.52 24.13
CA SER A 346 7.73 1.55 23.83
C SER A 346 7.11 2.95 23.81
N LEU A 347 5.94 3.13 23.18
CA LEU A 347 5.19 4.38 23.20
C LEU A 347 4.85 4.79 24.64
N LYS A 348 4.27 3.88 25.43
CA LYS A 348 3.92 4.12 26.85
C LYS A 348 5.12 4.55 27.69
N LYS A 349 6.31 4.02 27.40
CA LYS A 349 7.56 4.37 28.10
C LYS A 349 8.16 5.69 27.62
N GLN A 350 8.07 6.00 26.32
CA GLN A 350 8.78 7.13 25.72
C GLN A 350 7.97 8.43 25.76
N ILE A 351 6.65 8.38 25.60
CA ILE A 351 5.80 9.58 25.58
C ILE A 351 5.98 10.42 26.84
N PRO A 352 5.86 9.88 28.08
CA PRO A 352 6.04 10.69 29.28
C PRO A 352 7.45 11.29 29.41
N LYS A 353 8.47 10.54 28.95
CA LYS A 353 9.87 11.02 28.97
C LYS A 353 10.10 12.17 27.99
N ILE A 354 9.46 12.12 26.83
CA ILE A 354 9.53 13.16 25.82
C ILE A 354 8.78 14.40 26.29
N LEU A 355 7.56 14.23 26.80
CA LEU A 355 6.75 15.32 27.35
C LEU A 355 7.51 16.08 28.44
N LYS A 356 8.02 15.37 29.45
CA LYS A 356 8.83 15.98 30.52
C LYS A 356 10.04 16.75 29.98
N LYS A 357 10.71 16.25 28.93
CA LYS A 357 11.86 16.94 28.31
C LYS A 357 11.44 18.24 27.61
N VAL A 358 10.32 18.22 26.89
CA VAL A 358 9.78 19.40 26.20
C VAL A 358 9.37 20.45 27.24
N GLU A 359 8.63 20.05 28.28
CA GLU A 359 8.21 20.92 29.37
C GLU A 359 9.40 21.49 30.15
N SER A 360 10.40 20.68 30.49
CA SER A 360 11.57 21.15 31.23
C SER A 360 12.37 22.16 30.42
N ARG A 361 12.47 21.99 29.10
CA ARG A 361 13.13 22.96 28.22
C ARG A 361 12.33 24.27 28.15
N ARG A 362 11.00 24.19 28.10
CA ARG A 362 10.13 25.36 28.17
C ARG A 362 10.36 26.16 29.45
N ILE A 363 10.29 25.50 30.61
CA ILE A 363 10.50 26.13 31.92
C ILE A 363 11.89 26.77 32.00
N ALA A 364 12.92 26.12 31.45
CA ALA A 364 14.26 26.69 31.42
C ALA A 364 14.37 27.95 30.56
N ILE A 365 13.62 28.04 29.46
CA ILE A 365 13.55 29.25 28.63
C ILE A 365 12.77 30.33 29.37
N ASP A 366 11.61 30.00 29.95
CA ASP A 366 10.80 30.92 30.75
C ASP A 366 11.60 31.52 31.92
N ASN A 367 12.47 30.74 32.58
CA ASN A 367 13.30 31.19 33.70
C ASN A 367 14.65 31.82 33.29
N SER A 368 14.99 31.83 32.01
CA SER A 368 16.24 32.45 31.50
C SER A 368 16.10 33.96 31.25
N TYR A 369 14.89 34.46 31.48
CA TYR A 369 14.45 35.85 31.41
C TYR A 369 13.80 36.20 32.75
#